data_AF-A0A946I2S3-F1
#
_entry.id   AF-A0A946I2S3-F1
#
_cell.length_a   1.000
_cell.length_b   1.000
_cell.length_c   1.000
_cell.angle_alpha   90.00
_cell.angle_beta   90.00
_cell.angle_gamma   90.00
#
_symmetry.space_group_name_H-M   'P 1'
#
loop_
_entity.id
_entity.type
_entity.pdbx_description
1 polymer ?
#
loop_
_entity_poly.entity_id
_entity_poly.type
_entity_poly.pdbx_seq_one_letter_code
_entity_poly.pdbx_strand_id
1 'polypeptide(L)'
;MVADRLMGQARRLLPDFSGTGKRTAGGIGIAILVAVLLYYPVGMVITNSIDDDVDYKIADAALPEGGSRAVAMAASLITREVDENRWVANDPFFLPPSALDNMPNYQQGIISALARFAFELTDQIGRTRGTSQTDKDLQEAAGQLQYAGDVWVFDLSTSLAPTTTSEARYRKAARSLRNYNQRLSAGNAIFEKRADNLMATLDRFALDMGASSATLDRHIAEHAGDFIDLRSDDVFYGIKGQSYAYYLIIRDLGLDYAHVLSERELTNAWSNMLESLRHTAELSPMVVVNGTPDAQAMPSHLAAQGFYLLRARTKLREITNILLK
;
A
#
# COMPACT_ATOMS: atom_id res chain seq x y z
N MET A 1 49.17 26.86 -36.65
CA MET A 1 49.16 28.04 -35.76
C MET A 1 47.76 28.40 -35.22
N VAL A 2 46.82 27.43 -35.15
CA VAL A 2 45.46 27.62 -34.60
C VAL A 2 45.16 26.63 -33.45
N ALA A 3 45.81 25.46 -33.43
CA ALA A 3 45.64 24.43 -32.39
C ALA A 3 46.19 24.87 -31.00
N ASP A 4 47.30 25.59 -30.95
CA ASP A 4 47.89 26.04 -29.67
C ASP A 4 47.10 27.15 -28.96
N ARG A 5 46.30 27.94 -29.71
CA ARG A 5 45.47 28.99 -29.11
C ARG A 5 44.21 28.45 -28.44
N LEU A 6 43.69 27.31 -28.89
CA LEU A 6 42.48 26.68 -28.32
C LEU A 6 42.79 25.89 -27.04
N MET A 7 43.97 25.27 -26.94
CA MET A 7 44.39 24.58 -25.71
C MET A 7 44.74 25.53 -24.56
N GLY A 8 45.14 26.77 -24.85
CA GLY A 8 45.41 27.80 -23.84
C GLY A 8 44.16 28.37 -23.15
N GLN A 9 43.01 28.37 -23.83
CA GLN A 9 41.75 28.89 -23.27
C GLN A 9 40.98 27.83 -22.46
N ALA A 10 41.09 26.54 -22.78
CA ALA A 10 40.44 25.48 -22.02
C ALA A 10 41.02 25.32 -20.59
N ARG A 11 42.30 25.67 -20.38
CA ARG A 11 42.97 25.58 -19.08
C ARG A 11 42.59 26.68 -18.09
N ARG A 12 41.91 27.74 -18.55
CA ARG A 12 41.42 28.87 -17.70
C ARG A 12 40.00 28.67 -17.15
N LEU A 13 39.29 27.63 -17.58
CA LEU A 13 37.93 27.32 -17.14
C LEU A 13 37.86 26.17 -16.13
N LEU A 14 39.00 25.52 -15.85
CA LEU A 14 39.11 24.55 -14.76
C LEU A 14 39.54 25.29 -13.49
N PRO A 15 38.86 25.07 -12.35
CA PRO A 15 39.29 25.67 -11.09
C PRO A 15 40.72 25.21 -10.76
N ASP A 16 41.62 26.17 -10.57
CA ASP A 16 43.01 25.94 -10.21
C ASP A 16 43.11 25.65 -8.69
N PHE A 17 43.27 24.37 -8.34
CA PHE A 17 43.40 23.91 -6.95
C PHE A 17 44.85 23.99 -6.42
N SER A 18 45.77 24.65 -7.13
CA SER A 18 47.20 24.71 -6.78
C SER A 18 47.53 25.44 -5.48
N GLY A 19 46.56 26.19 -4.89
CA GLY A 19 46.73 26.90 -3.62
C GLY A 19 46.11 26.23 -2.38
N THR A 20 45.44 25.08 -2.53
CA THR A 20 44.73 24.44 -1.41
C THR A 20 45.70 23.62 -0.56
N GLY A 21 46.08 24.12 0.62
CA GLY A 21 47.00 23.44 1.53
C GLY A 21 46.58 21.99 1.82
N LYS A 22 47.54 21.08 2.00
CA LYS A 22 47.26 19.64 2.24
C LYS A 22 46.21 19.36 3.33
N ARG A 23 46.04 20.27 4.30
CA ARG A 23 45.02 20.22 5.36
C ARG A 23 43.59 20.46 4.87
N THR A 24 43.37 21.35 3.90
CA THR A 24 42.06 21.61 3.31
C THR A 24 41.66 20.52 2.32
N ALA A 25 42.62 19.96 1.57
CA ALA A 25 42.37 18.78 0.72
C ALA A 25 41.99 17.54 1.56
N GLY A 26 42.66 17.31 2.68
CA GLY A 26 42.29 16.26 3.64
C GLY A 26 40.90 16.47 4.27
N GLY A 27 40.55 17.72 4.62
CA GLY A 27 39.23 18.06 5.14
C GLY A 27 38.10 17.82 4.13
N ILE A 28 38.31 18.16 2.86
CA ILE A 28 37.34 17.90 1.78
C ILE A 28 37.16 16.38 1.57
N GLY A 29 38.24 15.60 1.59
CA GLY A 29 38.17 14.14 1.47
C GLY A 29 37.37 13.49 2.60
N ILE A 30 37.58 13.93 3.85
CA ILE A 30 36.80 13.47 5.01
C ILE A 30 35.32 13.85 4.86
N ALA A 31 35.02 15.08 4.43
CA ALA A 31 33.64 15.53 4.24
C ALA A 31 32.90 14.70 3.18
N ILE A 32 33.54 14.37 2.05
CA ILE A 32 32.96 13.51 1.01
C ILE A 32 32.70 12.10 1.56
N LEU A 33 33.67 11.54 2.30
CA LEU A 33 33.52 10.20 2.89
C LEU A 33 32.36 10.16 3.90
N VAL A 34 32.23 11.18 4.75
CA VAL A 34 31.08 11.32 5.67
C VAL A 34 29.78 11.45 4.90
N ALA A 35 29.73 12.26 3.84
CA ALA A 35 28.54 12.41 3.01
C ALA A 35 28.11 11.09 2.35
N VAL A 36 29.06 10.31 1.82
CA VAL A 36 28.80 8.99 1.23
C VAL A 36 28.29 8.00 2.29
N LEU A 37 28.89 7.99 3.49
CA LEU A 37 28.45 7.11 4.58
C LEU A 37 27.06 7.48 5.12
N LEU A 38 26.74 8.78 5.19
CA LEU A 38 25.45 9.26 5.69
C LEU A 38 24.35 9.26 4.63
N TYR A 39 24.68 9.13 3.34
CA TYR A 39 23.71 9.19 2.24
C TYR A 39 22.55 8.21 2.43
N TYR A 40 22.84 6.94 2.72
CA TYR A 40 21.82 5.91 2.95
C TYR A 40 21.05 6.14 4.26
N PRO A 41 21.69 6.20 5.45
CA PRO A 41 20.96 6.35 6.71
C PRO A 41 20.08 7.61 6.76
N VAL A 42 20.60 8.75 6.29
CA VAL A 42 19.84 10.01 6.28
C VAL A 42 18.68 9.94 5.28
N GLY A 43 18.93 9.40 4.07
CA GLY A 43 17.88 9.24 3.08
C GLY A 43 16.76 8.27 3.50
N MET A 44 17.12 7.18 4.18
CA MET A 44 16.17 6.24 4.79
C MET A 44 15.33 6.92 5.87
N VAL A 45 15.94 7.66 6.81
CA VAL A 45 15.20 8.35 7.89
C VAL A 45 14.27 9.43 7.34
N ILE A 46 14.68 10.16 6.30
CA ILE A 46 13.83 11.20 5.69
C ILE A 46 12.63 10.60 4.95
N THR A 47 12.78 9.42 4.36
CA THR A 47 11.75 8.82 3.49
C THR A 47 10.86 7.83 4.23
N ASN A 48 11.35 7.20 5.30
CA ASN A 48 10.58 6.22 6.06
C ASN A 48 9.35 6.88 6.69
N SER A 49 8.18 6.46 6.19
CA SER A 49 6.88 6.84 6.73
C SER A 49 5.92 5.65 6.58
N ILE A 50 5.55 5.04 7.70
CA ILE A 50 4.48 4.04 7.75
C ILE A 50 3.25 4.76 8.30
N ASP A 51 2.39 5.22 7.40
CA ASP A 51 1.16 5.93 7.75
C ASP A 51 0.04 4.91 8.02
N ASP A 52 -0.12 4.57 9.30
CA ASP A 52 -1.13 3.67 9.86
C ASP A 52 -2.26 4.41 10.61
N ASP A 53 -2.52 5.68 10.27
CA ASP A 53 -3.61 6.46 10.86
C ASP A 53 -5.00 5.88 10.50
N VAL A 54 -5.54 5.05 11.40
CA VAL A 54 -6.87 4.44 11.23
C VAL A 54 -7.99 5.47 11.21
N ASP A 55 -7.77 6.68 11.70
CA ASP A 55 -8.73 7.76 11.65
C ASP A 55 -8.61 8.60 10.37
N TYR A 56 -7.78 8.18 9.40
CA TYR A 56 -7.60 8.83 8.10
C TYR A 56 -8.95 9.16 7.44
N LYS A 57 -9.08 10.43 7.05
CA LYS A 57 -10.29 10.98 6.44
C LYS A 57 -9.99 11.44 5.02
N ILE A 58 -10.95 11.20 4.15
CA ILE A 58 -10.94 11.74 2.79
C ILE A 58 -11.17 13.26 2.90
N ALA A 59 -10.39 14.04 2.16
CA ALA A 59 -10.64 15.47 2.03
C ALA A 59 -12.03 15.73 1.43
N ASP A 60 -12.76 16.72 1.94
CA ASP A 60 -14.13 17.03 1.50
C ASP A 60 -14.22 17.26 -0.03
N ALA A 61 -13.19 17.89 -0.62
CA ALA A 61 -13.11 18.11 -2.06
C ALA A 61 -13.04 16.80 -2.90
N ALA A 62 -12.64 15.68 -2.30
CA ALA A 62 -12.55 14.38 -2.95
C ALA A 62 -13.79 13.50 -2.70
N LEU A 63 -14.81 14.01 -2.01
CA LEU A 63 -16.08 13.35 -1.72
C LEU A 63 -17.22 14.03 -2.51
N PRO A 64 -17.52 13.61 -3.75
CA PRO A 64 -18.64 14.16 -4.49
C PRO A 64 -19.97 13.72 -3.85
N GLU A 65 -20.94 14.64 -3.77
CA GLU A 65 -22.27 14.37 -3.20
C GLU A 65 -22.97 13.26 -4.01
N GLY A 66 -23.48 12.23 -3.33
CA GLY A 66 -24.07 11.05 -4.00
C GLY A 66 -23.06 10.03 -4.54
N GLY A 67 -21.76 10.30 -4.43
CA GLY A 67 -20.71 9.31 -4.67
C GLY A 67 -20.58 8.27 -3.55
N SER A 68 -19.80 7.22 -3.80
CA SER A 68 -19.39 6.23 -2.81
C SER A 68 -18.19 6.73 -2.01
N ARG A 69 -18.28 6.61 -0.69
CA ARG A 69 -17.18 6.93 0.23
C ARG A 69 -16.06 5.90 0.12
N ALA A 70 -16.39 4.62 -0.01
CA ALA A 70 -15.38 3.57 -0.15
C ALA A 70 -14.53 3.72 -1.42
N VAL A 71 -15.15 4.11 -2.54
CA VAL A 71 -14.45 4.39 -3.80
C VAL A 71 -13.53 5.61 -3.66
N ALA A 72 -14.01 6.67 -3.02
CA ALA A 72 -13.20 7.86 -2.74
C ALA A 72 -12.03 7.53 -1.79
N MET A 73 -12.24 6.67 -0.79
CA MET A 73 -11.19 6.18 0.09
C MET A 73 -10.11 5.43 -0.68
N ALA A 74 -10.50 4.48 -1.55
CA ALA A 74 -9.57 3.73 -2.37
C ALA A 74 -8.70 4.64 -3.25
N ALA A 75 -9.32 5.61 -3.94
CA ALA A 75 -8.58 6.57 -4.76
C ALA A 75 -7.64 7.47 -3.94
N SER A 76 -8.06 7.84 -2.72
CA SER A 76 -7.28 8.68 -1.82
C SER A 76 -6.09 7.93 -1.24
N LEU A 77 -6.25 6.67 -0.84
CA LEU A 77 -5.16 5.82 -0.37
C LEU A 77 -4.11 5.59 -1.46
N ILE A 78 -4.52 5.35 -2.71
CA ILE A 78 -3.56 5.21 -3.81
C ILE A 78 -2.74 6.49 -3.98
N THR A 79 -3.39 7.65 -4.00
CA THR A 79 -2.66 8.93 -4.12
C THR A 79 -1.79 9.22 -2.91
N ARG A 80 -2.25 8.90 -1.70
CA ARG A 80 -1.45 9.03 -0.49
C ARG A 80 -0.16 8.22 -0.59
N GLU A 81 -0.25 6.94 -0.93
CA GLU A 81 0.94 6.08 -1.01
C GLU A 81 1.87 6.44 -2.18
N VAL A 82 1.32 6.91 -3.29
CA VAL A 82 2.12 7.16 -4.49
C VAL A 82 2.69 8.57 -4.55
N ASP A 83 1.93 9.58 -4.13
CA ASP A 83 2.25 10.99 -4.30
C ASP A 83 2.66 11.68 -2.99
N GLU A 84 2.04 11.34 -1.85
CA GLU A 84 2.32 12.00 -0.56
C GLU A 84 3.45 11.31 0.20
N ASN A 85 3.33 9.99 0.41
CA ASN A 85 4.34 9.17 1.10
C ASN A 85 5.49 8.76 0.18
N ARG A 86 5.36 8.98 -1.14
CA ARG A 86 6.22 8.45 -2.20
C ARG A 86 6.18 6.93 -2.27
N TRP A 87 6.00 6.41 -3.47
CA TRP A 87 6.09 4.96 -3.72
C TRP A 87 7.56 4.53 -3.72
N VAL A 88 7.95 3.67 -2.77
CA VAL A 88 9.36 3.26 -2.60
C VAL A 88 9.65 1.89 -3.23
N ALA A 89 8.62 1.06 -3.45
CA ALA A 89 8.81 -0.34 -3.85
C ALA A 89 9.52 -0.54 -5.21
N ASN A 90 9.56 0.48 -6.08
CA ASN A 90 10.28 0.45 -7.34
C ASN A 90 11.50 1.41 -7.39
N ASP A 91 11.95 1.93 -6.24
CA ASP A 91 13.16 2.74 -6.20
C ASP A 91 14.39 1.87 -6.52
N PRO A 92 15.27 2.28 -7.45
CA PRO A 92 16.46 1.51 -7.80
C PRO A 92 17.49 1.49 -6.66
N PHE A 93 18.32 0.44 -6.62
CA PHE A 93 19.24 0.13 -5.52
C PHE A 93 20.19 1.26 -5.08
N PHE A 94 20.46 2.24 -5.95
CA PHE A 94 21.34 3.37 -5.68
C PHE A 94 20.65 4.54 -5.00
N LEU A 95 19.32 4.49 -4.82
CA LEU A 95 18.58 5.47 -4.04
C LEU A 95 18.45 4.99 -2.59
N PRO A 96 18.67 5.85 -1.57
CA PRO A 96 18.57 5.47 -0.17
C PRO A 96 17.28 4.74 0.25
N PRO A 97 16.09 5.12 -0.23
CA PRO A 97 14.84 4.45 0.16
C PRO A 97 14.76 3.00 -0.30
N SER A 98 15.53 2.57 -1.31
CA SER A 98 15.52 1.17 -1.75
C SER A 98 16.07 0.20 -0.68
N ALA A 99 16.72 0.72 0.36
CA ALA A 99 17.17 -0.05 1.51
C ALA A 99 16.08 -0.17 2.61
N LEU A 100 14.93 0.49 2.45
CA LEU A 100 13.76 0.28 3.29
C LEU A 100 13.04 -0.99 2.83
N ASP A 101 12.67 -1.83 3.79
CA ASP A 101 11.93 -3.08 3.61
C ASP A 101 10.48 -2.93 4.07
N ASN A 102 10.28 -2.40 5.27
CA ASN A 102 8.99 -2.37 5.95
C ASN A 102 7.98 -1.44 5.25
N MET A 103 8.42 -0.25 4.85
CA MET A 103 7.60 0.72 4.14
C MET A 103 7.10 0.21 2.78
N PRO A 104 7.95 -0.30 1.86
CA PRO A 104 7.45 -0.82 0.59
C PRO A 104 6.56 -2.06 0.74
N ASN A 105 6.83 -2.96 1.70
CA ASN A 105 5.92 -4.08 1.97
C ASN A 105 4.55 -3.59 2.47
N TYR A 106 4.51 -2.61 3.38
CA TYR A 106 3.28 -1.97 3.83
C TYR A 106 2.49 -1.36 2.67
N GLN A 107 3.16 -0.60 1.80
CA GLN A 107 2.57 0.00 0.60
C GLN A 107 2.01 -1.04 -0.38
N GLN A 108 2.75 -2.12 -0.62
CA GLN A 108 2.28 -3.23 -1.46
C GLN A 108 1.07 -3.95 -0.84
N GLY A 109 1.04 -4.10 0.49
CA GLY A 109 -0.12 -4.59 1.23
C GLY A 109 -1.38 -3.78 0.96
N ILE A 110 -1.26 -2.44 1.05
CA ILE A 110 -2.35 -1.50 0.74
C ILE A 110 -2.83 -1.70 -0.70
N ILE A 111 -1.93 -1.65 -1.68
CA ILE A 111 -2.30 -1.78 -3.10
C ILE A 111 -2.93 -3.14 -3.39
N SER A 112 -2.47 -4.22 -2.77
CA SER A 112 -3.08 -5.55 -2.91
C SER A 112 -4.56 -5.56 -2.48
N ALA A 113 -4.88 -4.99 -1.31
CA ALA A 113 -6.26 -4.86 -0.84
C ALA A 113 -7.11 -3.97 -1.76
N LEU A 114 -6.55 -2.85 -2.24
CA LEU A 114 -7.24 -1.95 -3.16
C LEU A 114 -7.46 -2.58 -4.55
N ALA A 115 -6.51 -3.38 -5.03
CA ALA A 115 -6.64 -4.14 -6.26
C ALA A 115 -7.78 -5.17 -6.15
N ARG A 116 -7.88 -5.83 -5.00
CA ARG A 116 -8.99 -6.72 -4.69
C ARG A 116 -10.31 -5.97 -4.66
N PHE A 117 -10.38 -4.84 -3.96
CA PHE A 117 -11.59 -4.03 -3.92
C PHE A 117 -12.00 -3.51 -5.30
N ALA A 118 -11.06 -3.06 -6.14
CA ALA A 118 -11.34 -2.64 -7.51
C ALA A 118 -11.90 -3.78 -8.37
N PHE A 119 -11.46 -5.02 -8.13
CA PHE A 119 -12.04 -6.19 -8.78
C PHE A 119 -13.49 -6.42 -8.34
N GLU A 120 -13.79 -6.34 -7.04
CA GLU A 120 -15.17 -6.47 -6.52
C GLU A 120 -16.07 -5.30 -6.94
N LEU A 121 -15.52 -4.08 -7.06
CA LEU A 121 -16.22 -2.96 -7.67
C LEU A 121 -16.61 -3.29 -9.10
N THR A 122 -15.67 -3.84 -9.87
CA THR A 122 -15.90 -4.22 -11.26
C THR A 122 -16.96 -5.32 -11.37
N ASP A 123 -16.89 -6.33 -10.52
CA ASP A 123 -17.68 -7.57 -10.64
C ASP A 123 -19.03 -7.55 -9.93
N GLN A 124 -19.05 -7.05 -8.71
CA GLN A 124 -20.20 -7.11 -7.82
C GLN A 124 -20.92 -5.77 -7.73
N ILE A 125 -20.21 -4.66 -7.50
CA ILE A 125 -20.86 -3.42 -7.05
C ILE A 125 -21.22 -2.48 -8.22
N GLY A 126 -20.38 -2.40 -9.25
CA GLY A 126 -20.48 -1.43 -10.34
C GLY A 126 -21.48 -1.77 -11.44
N ARG A 127 -22.35 -2.78 -11.23
CA ARG A 127 -23.26 -3.30 -12.27
C ARG A 127 -24.60 -3.77 -11.66
N THR A 128 -25.71 -3.53 -12.36
CA THR A 128 -27.06 -3.92 -11.91
C THR A 128 -27.29 -5.44 -11.91
N ARG A 129 -26.66 -6.15 -12.85
CA ARG A 129 -26.70 -7.63 -12.95
C ARG A 129 -25.32 -8.13 -13.35
N GLY A 130 -24.99 -9.37 -12.96
CA GLY A 130 -23.69 -10.00 -13.28
C GLY A 130 -23.35 -10.03 -14.78
N THR A 131 -24.36 -9.98 -15.66
CA THR A 131 -24.22 -9.96 -17.13
C THR A 131 -24.26 -8.57 -17.77
N SER A 132 -24.44 -7.51 -16.98
CA SER A 132 -24.41 -6.13 -17.49
C SER A 132 -23.00 -5.73 -17.92
N GLN A 133 -22.92 -4.77 -18.83
CA GLN A 133 -21.63 -4.25 -19.29
C GLN A 133 -20.83 -3.68 -18.11
N THR A 134 -19.58 -4.10 -18.01
CA THR A 134 -18.63 -3.60 -17.02
C THR A 134 -18.33 -2.12 -17.23
N ASP A 135 -18.32 -1.36 -16.14
CA ASP A 135 -17.90 0.03 -16.16
C ASP A 135 -16.42 0.15 -16.57
N LYS A 136 -16.15 1.02 -17.56
CA LYS A 136 -14.81 1.16 -18.15
C LYS A 136 -13.77 1.69 -17.16
N ASP A 137 -14.17 2.62 -16.29
CA ASP A 137 -13.25 3.20 -15.31
C ASP A 137 -12.91 2.17 -14.22
N LEU A 138 -13.88 1.37 -13.78
CA LEU A 138 -13.63 0.29 -12.83
C LEU A 138 -12.74 -0.81 -13.42
N GLN A 139 -13.00 -1.23 -14.66
CA GLN A 139 -12.16 -2.20 -15.36
C GLN A 139 -10.73 -1.69 -15.52
N GLU A 140 -10.56 -0.42 -15.87
CA GLU A 140 -9.25 0.23 -15.97
C GLU A 140 -8.55 0.26 -14.60
N ALA A 141 -9.23 0.71 -13.54
CA ALA A 141 -8.66 0.74 -12.20
C ALA A 141 -8.22 -0.65 -11.72
N ALA A 142 -9.07 -1.66 -11.89
CA ALA A 142 -8.76 -3.05 -11.55
C ALA A 142 -7.53 -3.55 -12.34
N GLY A 143 -7.46 -3.30 -13.65
CA GLY A 143 -6.32 -3.70 -14.46
C GLY A 143 -5.01 -3.01 -14.08
N GLN A 144 -5.05 -1.71 -13.76
CA GLN A 144 -3.85 -0.97 -13.38
C GLN A 144 -3.32 -1.36 -11.99
N LEU A 145 -4.19 -1.69 -11.04
CA LEU A 145 -3.78 -2.10 -9.69
C LEU A 145 -3.19 -3.51 -9.62
N GLN A 146 -3.44 -4.36 -10.63
CA GLN A 146 -2.80 -5.69 -10.75
C GLN A 146 -1.36 -5.60 -11.28
N TYR A 147 -0.89 -4.42 -11.68
CA TYR A 147 0.48 -4.25 -12.14
C TYR A 147 1.46 -4.38 -10.98
N ALA A 148 2.62 -4.99 -11.24
CA ALA A 148 3.66 -5.21 -10.24
C ALA A 148 4.14 -3.87 -9.65
N GLY A 149 4.41 -3.87 -8.33
CA GLY A 149 4.75 -2.67 -7.57
C GLY A 149 6.21 -2.26 -7.65
N ASP A 150 7.07 -3.06 -8.27
CA ASP A 150 8.52 -2.96 -8.27
C ASP A 150 9.11 -2.52 -9.63
N VAL A 151 8.27 -2.12 -10.58
CA VAL A 151 8.72 -1.79 -11.93
C VAL A 151 9.17 -0.32 -12.01
N TRP A 152 10.49 -0.15 -12.15
CA TRP A 152 11.13 1.14 -12.39
C TRP A 152 11.13 1.54 -13.87
N VAL A 153 11.47 2.80 -14.18
CA VAL A 153 11.46 3.35 -15.55
C VAL A 153 12.40 2.60 -16.50
N PHE A 154 13.54 2.08 -16.00
CA PHE A 154 14.45 1.24 -16.77
C PHE A 154 14.53 -0.15 -16.15
N ASP A 155 13.70 -1.06 -16.62
CA ASP A 155 13.79 -2.47 -16.25
C ASP A 155 14.67 -3.23 -17.27
N LEU A 156 15.97 -3.28 -16.98
CA LEU A 156 16.98 -3.96 -17.80
C LEU A 156 16.75 -5.48 -17.93
N SER A 157 15.86 -6.07 -17.13
CA SER A 157 15.51 -7.50 -17.22
C SER A 157 14.49 -7.78 -18.32
N THR A 158 13.66 -6.79 -18.69
CA THR A 158 12.63 -6.92 -19.73
C THR A 158 12.93 -6.13 -20.99
N SER A 159 13.49 -4.91 -20.89
CA SER A 159 13.82 -4.07 -22.05
C SER A 159 14.82 -2.95 -21.74
N LEU A 160 15.62 -2.56 -22.74
CA LEU A 160 16.45 -1.34 -22.68
C LEU A 160 15.65 -0.05 -22.91
N ALA A 161 14.39 -0.14 -23.34
CA ALA A 161 13.52 1.01 -23.54
C ALA A 161 12.77 1.38 -22.24
N PRO A 162 12.49 2.68 -21.99
CA PRO A 162 11.70 3.10 -20.84
C PRO A 162 10.33 2.41 -20.81
N THR A 163 9.95 1.87 -19.64
CA THR A 163 8.61 1.32 -19.40
C THR A 163 7.76 2.29 -18.57
N THR A 164 6.46 2.01 -18.49
CA THR A 164 5.56 2.75 -17.58
C THR A 164 5.81 2.28 -16.16
N THR A 165 6.18 3.21 -15.27
CA THR A 165 6.48 2.89 -13.87
C THR A 165 5.22 2.45 -13.10
N SER A 166 5.42 1.69 -12.02
CA SER A 166 4.34 1.27 -11.12
C SER A 166 3.52 2.46 -10.60
N GLU A 167 4.16 3.58 -10.24
CA GLU A 167 3.47 4.80 -9.80
C GLU A 167 2.56 5.37 -10.89
N ALA A 168 3.01 5.39 -12.14
CA ALA A 168 2.21 5.91 -13.24
C ALA A 168 0.94 5.06 -13.47
N ARG A 169 1.05 3.74 -13.28
CA ARG A 169 -0.07 2.78 -13.33
C ARG A 169 -1.04 3.03 -12.17
N TYR A 170 -0.55 3.13 -10.94
CA TYR A 170 -1.37 3.37 -9.76
C TYR A 170 -2.04 4.75 -9.79
N ARG A 171 -1.34 5.81 -10.21
CA ARG A 171 -1.97 7.12 -10.46
C ARG A 171 -3.10 7.04 -11.48
N LYS A 172 -2.95 6.22 -12.52
CA LYS A 172 -4.02 6.00 -13.52
C LYS A 172 -5.21 5.31 -12.87
N ALA A 173 -4.99 4.30 -12.03
CA ALA A 173 -6.06 3.65 -11.26
C ALA A 173 -6.81 4.65 -10.37
N ALA A 174 -6.09 5.49 -9.62
CA ALA A 174 -6.68 6.50 -8.75
C ALA A 174 -7.53 7.51 -9.54
N ARG A 175 -7.06 7.94 -10.73
CA ARG A 175 -7.85 8.80 -11.63
C ARG A 175 -9.12 8.10 -12.11
N SER A 176 -9.04 6.84 -12.51
CA SER A 176 -10.21 6.08 -12.96
C SER A 176 -11.25 5.90 -11.85
N LEU A 177 -10.83 5.59 -10.62
CA LEU A 177 -11.75 5.52 -9.47
C LEU A 177 -12.43 6.86 -9.19
N ARG A 178 -11.71 7.98 -9.27
CA ARG A 178 -12.29 9.34 -9.13
C ARG A 178 -13.29 9.64 -10.23
N ASN A 179 -12.96 9.34 -11.48
CA ASN A 179 -13.85 9.55 -12.63
C ASN A 179 -15.15 8.74 -12.47
N TYR A 180 -15.03 7.47 -12.08
CA TYR A 180 -16.19 6.64 -11.76
C TYR A 180 -17.04 7.26 -10.65
N ASN A 181 -16.41 7.72 -9.55
CA ASN A 181 -17.16 8.31 -8.44
C ASN A 181 -17.84 9.65 -8.79
N GLN A 182 -17.22 10.45 -9.65
CA GLN A 182 -17.83 11.66 -10.21
C GLN A 182 -19.03 11.30 -11.10
N ARG A 183 -18.92 10.27 -11.94
CA ARG A 183 -20.06 9.79 -12.73
C ARG A 183 -21.17 9.24 -11.86
N LEU A 184 -20.83 8.55 -10.76
CA LEU A 184 -21.81 8.06 -9.79
C LEU A 184 -22.61 9.20 -9.16
N SER A 185 -21.91 10.25 -8.70
CA SER A 185 -22.53 11.48 -8.20
C SER A 185 -23.46 12.14 -9.23
N ALA A 186 -23.09 12.13 -10.51
CA ALA A 186 -23.91 12.65 -11.60
C ALA A 186 -25.03 11.71 -12.08
N GLY A 187 -25.20 10.53 -11.48
CA GLY A 187 -26.19 9.52 -11.90
C GLY A 187 -25.85 8.79 -13.22
N ASN A 188 -24.61 8.91 -13.70
CA ASN A 188 -24.09 8.32 -14.95
C ASN A 188 -23.27 7.03 -14.72
N ALA A 189 -23.25 6.51 -13.50
CA ALA A 189 -22.69 5.22 -13.13
C ALA A 189 -23.58 4.57 -12.06
N ILE A 190 -23.46 3.25 -11.92
CA ILE A 190 -24.29 2.46 -11.01
C ILE A 190 -23.40 1.95 -9.88
N PHE A 191 -23.85 2.15 -8.64
CA PHE A 191 -23.30 1.51 -7.45
C PHE A 191 -24.43 0.73 -6.78
N GLU A 192 -24.36 -0.60 -6.86
CA GLU A 192 -25.43 -1.48 -6.40
C GLU A 192 -25.37 -1.67 -4.88
N LYS A 193 -26.37 -1.14 -4.18
CA LYS A 193 -26.43 -1.12 -2.72
C LYS A 193 -27.23 -2.28 -2.12
N ARG A 194 -27.22 -3.44 -2.78
CA ARG A 194 -27.94 -4.63 -2.31
C ARG A 194 -27.09 -5.51 -1.40
N ALA A 195 -27.78 -6.24 -0.53
CA ALA A 195 -27.18 -7.13 0.47
C ALA A 195 -26.33 -8.25 -0.15
N ASP A 196 -26.73 -8.81 -1.29
CA ASP A 196 -26.00 -9.88 -1.98
C ASP A 196 -24.68 -9.39 -2.56
N ASN A 197 -24.64 -8.17 -3.13
CA ASN A 197 -23.40 -7.57 -3.64
C ASN A 197 -22.42 -7.26 -2.50
N LEU A 198 -22.93 -6.74 -1.37
CA LEU A 198 -22.12 -6.54 -0.17
C LEU A 198 -21.58 -7.86 0.38
N MET A 199 -22.44 -8.87 0.49
CA MET A 199 -22.08 -10.21 0.96
C MET A 199 -20.96 -10.82 0.11
N ALA A 200 -21.10 -10.80 -1.22
CA ALA A 200 -20.10 -11.33 -2.14
C ALA A 200 -18.75 -10.60 -1.99
N THR A 201 -18.77 -9.27 -1.91
CA THR A 201 -17.58 -8.44 -1.70
C THR A 201 -16.87 -8.81 -0.40
N LEU A 202 -17.63 -8.90 0.70
CA LEU A 202 -17.10 -9.26 2.01
C LEU A 202 -16.55 -10.68 2.03
N ASP A 203 -17.26 -11.67 1.49
CA ASP A 203 -16.76 -13.06 1.40
C ASP A 203 -15.42 -13.12 0.68
N ARG A 204 -15.24 -12.29 -0.36
CA ARG A 204 -13.99 -12.20 -1.08
C ARG A 204 -12.85 -11.56 -0.25
N PHE A 205 -13.15 -10.56 0.57
CA PHE A 205 -12.19 -10.03 1.56
C PHE A 205 -11.83 -11.08 2.61
N ALA A 206 -12.80 -11.84 3.11
CA ALA A 206 -12.57 -12.92 4.07
C ALA A 206 -11.71 -14.07 3.52
N LEU A 207 -11.81 -14.33 2.21
CA LEU A 207 -10.91 -15.26 1.53
C LEU A 207 -9.48 -14.72 1.47
N ASP A 208 -9.33 -13.43 1.16
CA ASP A 208 -8.02 -12.78 1.07
C ASP A 208 -7.31 -12.74 2.43
N MET A 209 -8.03 -12.35 3.49
CA MET A 209 -7.55 -12.43 4.88
C MET A 209 -7.20 -13.87 5.29
N GLY A 210 -7.91 -14.86 4.74
CA GLY A 210 -7.59 -16.27 4.95
C GLY A 210 -6.25 -16.67 4.33
N ALA A 211 -5.93 -16.16 3.13
CA ALA A 211 -4.65 -16.38 2.47
C ALA A 211 -3.49 -15.70 3.24
N SER A 212 -3.71 -14.50 3.76
CA SER A 212 -2.75 -13.81 4.62
C SER A 212 -2.51 -14.55 5.93
N SER A 213 -3.56 -15.11 6.55
CA SER A 213 -3.43 -15.97 7.73
C SER A 213 -2.61 -17.24 7.43
N ALA A 214 -2.80 -17.85 6.26
CA ALA A 214 -2.01 -19.02 5.85
C ALA A 214 -0.55 -18.66 5.57
N THR A 215 -0.28 -17.44 5.10
CA THR A 215 1.09 -16.93 4.91
C THR A 215 1.80 -16.76 6.25
N LEU A 216 1.12 -16.20 7.25
CA LEU A 216 1.64 -16.09 8.62
C LEU A 216 1.92 -17.48 9.21
N ASP A 217 0.95 -18.39 9.14
CA ASP A 217 1.08 -19.74 9.69
C ASP A 217 2.27 -20.48 9.08
N ARG A 218 2.42 -20.43 7.75
CA ARG A 218 3.57 -21.02 7.06
C ARG A 218 4.90 -20.38 7.52
N HIS A 219 4.97 -19.05 7.60
CA HIS A 219 6.21 -18.37 8.00
C HIS A 219 6.58 -18.68 9.45
N ILE A 220 5.60 -18.77 10.35
CA ILE A 220 5.81 -19.21 11.73
C ILE A 220 6.30 -20.66 11.74
N ALA A 221 5.67 -21.56 10.99
CA ALA A 221 6.05 -22.98 10.97
C ALA A 221 7.46 -23.22 10.42
N GLU A 222 7.91 -22.40 9.46
CA GLU A 222 9.20 -22.55 8.79
C GLU A 222 10.35 -21.80 9.49
N HIS A 223 10.06 -20.65 10.12
CA HIS A 223 11.10 -19.70 10.57
C HIS A 223 10.98 -19.24 12.03
N ALA A 224 9.99 -19.73 12.79
CA ALA A 224 9.86 -19.27 14.17
C ALA A 224 11.03 -19.71 15.05
N GLY A 225 11.59 -18.75 15.78
CA GLY A 225 12.77 -18.95 16.64
C GLY A 225 14.12 -18.88 15.91
N ASP A 226 14.12 -18.58 14.60
CA ASP A 226 15.36 -18.32 13.87
C ASP A 226 16.12 -17.14 14.51
N PHE A 227 17.45 -17.28 14.64
CA PHE A 227 18.29 -16.25 15.25
C PHE A 227 18.37 -14.97 14.40
N ILE A 228 18.23 -15.12 13.08
CA ILE A 228 18.16 -14.01 12.11
C ILE A 228 17.02 -14.33 11.15
N ASP A 229 15.94 -13.55 11.24
CA ASP A 229 14.83 -13.59 10.30
C ASP A 229 14.66 -12.18 9.70
N LEU A 230 15.09 -12.02 8.44
CA LEU A 230 15.02 -10.76 7.68
C LEU A 230 13.77 -10.67 6.81
N ARG A 231 12.80 -11.57 6.99
CA ARG A 231 11.57 -11.65 6.18
C ARG A 231 10.31 -11.60 7.01
N SER A 232 10.40 -11.86 8.30
CA SER A 232 9.28 -11.75 9.22
C SER A 232 8.63 -10.37 9.20
N ASP A 233 9.46 -9.33 9.12
CA ASP A 233 9.01 -7.96 9.00
C ASP A 233 8.37 -7.67 7.64
N ASP A 234 8.93 -8.17 6.53
CA ASP A 234 8.28 -8.12 5.21
C ASP A 234 6.85 -8.67 5.25
N VAL A 235 6.67 -9.89 5.77
CA VAL A 235 5.36 -10.55 5.90
C VAL A 235 4.44 -9.76 6.81
N PHE A 236 4.96 -9.32 7.96
CA PHE A 236 4.20 -8.56 8.95
C PHE A 236 3.67 -7.24 8.36
N TYR A 237 4.52 -6.45 7.71
CA TYR A 237 4.14 -5.15 7.17
C TYR A 237 3.26 -5.27 5.93
N GLY A 238 3.47 -6.29 5.08
CA GLY A 238 2.56 -6.59 3.98
C GLY A 238 1.13 -6.87 4.46
N ILE A 239 0.98 -7.70 5.50
CA ILE A 239 -0.33 -8.02 6.07
C ILE A 239 -0.91 -6.86 6.88
N LYS A 240 -0.06 -6.07 7.55
CA LYS A 240 -0.47 -4.83 8.23
C LYS A 240 -1.07 -3.84 7.23
N GLY A 241 -0.39 -3.58 6.11
CA GLY A 241 -0.86 -2.65 5.07
C GLY A 241 -2.15 -3.12 4.41
N GLN A 242 -2.26 -4.42 4.13
CA GLN A 242 -3.50 -5.00 3.60
C GLN A 242 -4.66 -4.86 4.60
N SER A 243 -4.42 -5.14 5.89
CA SER A 243 -5.43 -5.04 6.95
C SER A 243 -5.87 -3.59 7.17
N TYR A 244 -4.93 -2.65 7.12
CA TYR A 244 -5.17 -1.21 7.21
C TYR A 244 -6.09 -0.73 6.07
N ALA A 245 -5.76 -1.09 4.83
CA ALA A 245 -6.59 -0.75 3.68
C ALA A 245 -7.99 -1.36 3.78
N TYR A 246 -8.10 -2.65 4.15
CA TYR A 246 -9.40 -3.27 4.36
C TYR A 246 -10.21 -2.61 5.48
N TYR A 247 -9.57 -2.24 6.59
CA TYR A 247 -10.24 -1.52 7.67
C TYR A 247 -10.90 -0.23 7.15
N LEU A 248 -10.16 0.62 6.42
CA LEU A 248 -10.68 1.88 5.89
C LEU A 248 -11.75 1.67 4.82
N ILE A 249 -11.55 0.73 3.89
CA ILE A 249 -12.52 0.42 2.84
C ILE A 249 -13.82 -0.12 3.44
N ILE A 250 -13.74 -1.06 4.39
CA ILE A 250 -14.91 -1.62 5.05
C ILE A 250 -15.60 -0.55 5.91
N ARG A 251 -14.85 0.29 6.64
CA ARG A 251 -15.42 1.39 7.41
C ARG A 251 -16.29 2.29 6.52
N ASP A 252 -15.77 2.68 5.36
CA ASP A 252 -16.46 3.58 4.44
C ASP A 252 -17.54 2.86 3.62
N LEU A 253 -17.39 1.56 3.30
CA LEU A 253 -18.47 0.72 2.75
C LEU A 253 -19.66 0.64 3.70
N GLY A 254 -19.42 0.60 5.00
CA GLY A 254 -20.49 0.60 5.99
C GLY A 254 -21.38 1.84 5.92
N LEU A 255 -20.80 2.98 5.53
CA LEU A 255 -21.55 4.21 5.28
C LEU A 255 -22.32 4.15 3.95
N ASP A 256 -21.70 3.59 2.90
CA ASP A 256 -22.35 3.42 1.60
C ASP A 256 -23.55 2.46 1.67
N TYR A 257 -23.48 1.43 2.53
CA TYR A 257 -24.50 0.41 2.77
C TYR A 257 -25.29 0.59 4.09
N ALA A 258 -25.29 1.80 4.68
CA ALA A 258 -25.89 2.05 5.99
C ALA A 258 -27.35 1.56 6.10
N HIS A 259 -28.13 1.68 5.02
CA HIS A 259 -29.50 1.18 4.97
C HIS A 259 -29.59 -0.35 5.13
N VAL A 260 -28.80 -1.11 4.35
CA VAL A 260 -28.74 -2.57 4.43
C VAL A 260 -28.29 -3.02 5.82
N LEU A 261 -27.27 -2.37 6.38
CA LEU A 261 -26.77 -2.72 7.70
C LEU A 261 -27.81 -2.48 8.79
N SER A 262 -28.57 -1.38 8.69
CA SER A 262 -29.65 -1.08 9.62
C SER A 262 -30.82 -2.06 9.50
N GLU A 263 -31.24 -2.40 8.29
CA GLU A 263 -32.35 -3.34 8.05
C GLU A 263 -32.04 -4.76 8.54
N ARG A 264 -30.77 -5.16 8.48
CA ARG A 264 -30.30 -6.48 8.92
C ARG A 264 -29.79 -6.50 10.36
N GLU A 265 -29.96 -5.40 11.11
CA GLU A 265 -29.50 -5.23 12.49
C GLU A 265 -27.99 -5.51 12.68
N LEU A 266 -27.19 -5.22 11.66
CA LEU A 266 -25.77 -5.56 11.60
C LEU A 266 -24.85 -4.52 12.24
N THR A 267 -25.35 -3.35 12.67
CA THR A 267 -24.53 -2.23 13.14
C THR A 267 -23.51 -2.65 14.22
N ASN A 268 -23.94 -3.40 15.23
CA ASN A 268 -23.04 -3.85 16.31
C ASN A 268 -22.02 -4.89 15.82
N ALA A 269 -22.44 -5.84 14.97
CA ALA A 269 -21.54 -6.84 14.40
C ALA A 269 -20.48 -6.18 13.51
N TRP A 270 -20.89 -5.17 12.72
CA TRP A 270 -20.02 -4.37 11.86
C TRP A 270 -18.95 -3.63 12.67
N SER A 271 -19.35 -2.89 13.72
CA SER A 271 -18.41 -2.18 14.59
C SER A 271 -17.43 -3.13 15.28
N ASN A 272 -17.89 -4.28 15.77
CA ASN A 272 -17.01 -5.28 16.39
C ASN A 272 -16.01 -5.91 15.40
N MET A 273 -16.40 -6.04 14.13
CA MET A 273 -15.55 -6.54 13.05
C MET A 273 -14.50 -5.50 12.67
N LEU A 274 -14.90 -4.23 12.54
CA LEU A 274 -13.98 -3.11 12.34
C LEU A 274 -12.97 -2.99 13.48
N GLU A 275 -13.38 -3.13 14.73
CA GLU A 275 -12.47 -3.09 15.88
C GLU A 275 -11.43 -4.21 15.83
N SER A 276 -11.82 -5.42 15.41
CA SER A 276 -10.86 -6.51 15.24
C SER A 276 -9.86 -6.25 14.11
N LEU A 277 -10.29 -5.62 13.01
CA LEU A 277 -9.40 -5.18 11.93
C LEU A 277 -8.47 -4.05 12.37
N ARG A 278 -9.00 -3.08 13.13
CA ARG A 278 -8.28 -1.94 13.70
C ARG A 278 -7.09 -2.41 14.53
N HIS A 279 -7.29 -3.38 15.42
CA HIS A 279 -6.20 -3.96 16.21
C HIS A 279 -5.07 -4.52 15.35
N THR A 280 -5.37 -5.19 14.22
CA THR A 280 -4.33 -5.68 13.30
C THR A 280 -3.58 -4.55 12.63
N ALA A 281 -4.30 -3.48 12.24
CA ALA A 281 -3.74 -2.32 11.55
C ALA A 281 -2.87 -1.44 12.47
N GLU A 282 -3.19 -1.36 13.76
CA GLU A 282 -2.48 -0.54 14.76
C GLU A 282 -1.24 -1.24 15.37
N LEU A 283 -0.98 -2.52 15.06
CA LEU A 283 0.21 -3.20 15.59
C LEU A 283 1.48 -2.51 15.11
N SER A 284 2.26 -1.93 16.04
CA SER A 284 3.46 -1.16 15.70
C SER A 284 4.64 -1.55 16.62
N PRO A 285 5.21 -2.76 16.45
CA PRO A 285 6.37 -3.16 17.21
C PRO A 285 7.62 -2.38 16.74
N MET A 286 8.49 -2.01 17.68
CA MET A 286 9.77 -1.36 17.34
C MET A 286 10.66 -2.26 16.47
N VAL A 287 10.60 -3.57 16.70
CA VAL A 287 11.28 -4.61 15.93
C VAL A 287 10.31 -5.78 15.81
N VAL A 288 10.11 -6.27 14.58
CA VAL A 288 9.31 -7.47 14.36
C VAL A 288 10.12 -8.68 14.80
N VAL A 289 9.51 -9.50 15.64
CA VAL A 289 10.11 -10.72 16.20
C VAL A 289 9.15 -11.87 15.98
N ASN A 290 9.67 -12.97 15.45
CA ASN A 290 8.95 -14.20 15.18
C ASN A 290 9.47 -15.32 16.09
N GLY A 291 9.24 -15.18 17.39
CA GLY A 291 9.48 -16.27 18.33
C GLY A 291 8.55 -17.46 18.08
N THR A 292 8.92 -18.65 18.58
CA THR A 292 7.98 -19.77 18.61
C THR A 292 6.75 -19.39 19.43
N PRO A 293 5.54 -19.83 19.06
CA PRO A 293 4.32 -19.43 19.77
C PRO A 293 4.30 -19.78 21.27
N ASP A 294 5.09 -20.77 21.67
CA ASP A 294 5.26 -21.25 23.05
C ASP A 294 6.55 -20.73 23.73
N ALA A 295 7.28 -19.81 23.09
CA ALA A 295 8.51 -19.25 23.63
C ALA A 295 8.24 -18.46 24.92
N GLN A 296 9.10 -18.68 25.93
CA GLN A 296 9.00 -17.97 27.22
C GLN A 296 9.58 -16.56 27.19
N ALA A 297 10.56 -16.31 26.31
CA ALA A 297 11.37 -15.08 26.32
C ALA A 297 11.27 -14.25 25.04
N MET A 298 10.79 -14.80 23.94
CA MET A 298 10.70 -14.12 22.65
C MET A 298 9.23 -13.99 22.23
N PRO A 299 8.72 -12.78 21.98
CA PRO A 299 7.36 -12.60 21.48
C PRO A 299 7.23 -13.13 20.05
N SER A 300 6.02 -13.54 19.68
CA SER A 300 5.66 -13.86 18.29
C SER A 300 4.67 -12.83 17.78
N HIS A 301 5.18 -11.79 17.12
CA HIS A 301 4.34 -10.73 16.56
C HIS A 301 3.48 -11.24 15.40
N LEU A 302 4.00 -12.19 14.61
CA LEU A 302 3.25 -12.83 13.53
C LEU A 302 2.07 -13.64 14.09
N ALA A 303 2.26 -14.36 15.21
CA ALA A 303 1.17 -15.08 15.87
C ALA A 303 0.12 -14.11 16.44
N ALA A 304 0.54 -13.00 17.06
CA ALA A 304 -0.36 -11.96 17.55
C ALA A 304 -1.17 -11.32 16.40
N GLN A 305 -0.52 -10.98 15.30
CA GLN A 305 -1.17 -10.46 14.09
C GLN A 305 -2.16 -11.48 13.51
N GLY A 306 -1.78 -12.75 13.43
CA GLY A 306 -2.63 -13.84 12.96
C GLY A 306 -3.88 -14.02 13.81
N PHE A 307 -3.78 -13.87 15.13
CA PHE A 307 -4.93 -13.93 16.04
C PHE A 307 -5.99 -12.85 15.72
N TYR A 308 -5.57 -11.59 15.59
CA TYR A 308 -6.50 -10.49 15.27
C TYR A 308 -7.10 -10.63 13.87
N LEU A 309 -6.27 -11.04 12.90
CA LEU A 309 -6.72 -11.29 11.52
C LEU A 309 -7.78 -12.41 11.46
N LEU A 310 -7.59 -13.52 12.19
CA LEU A 310 -8.55 -14.60 12.28
C LEU A 310 -9.86 -14.15 12.94
N ARG A 311 -9.77 -13.36 14.02
CA ARG A 311 -10.94 -12.79 14.71
C ARG A 311 -11.75 -11.90 13.77
N ALA A 312 -11.08 -11.01 13.04
CA ALA A 312 -11.73 -10.15 12.06
C ALA A 312 -12.41 -10.95 10.94
N ARG A 313 -11.70 -11.91 10.35
CA ARG A 313 -12.25 -12.82 9.31
C ARG A 313 -13.48 -13.59 9.80
N THR A 314 -13.45 -14.05 11.05
CA THR A 314 -14.56 -14.80 11.65
C THR A 314 -15.81 -13.93 11.79
N LYS A 315 -15.65 -12.69 12.30
CA LYS A 315 -16.75 -11.73 12.41
C LYS A 315 -17.28 -11.30 11.06
N LEU A 316 -16.41 -11.16 10.07
CA LEU A 316 -16.81 -10.87 8.70
C LEU A 316 -17.69 -12.02 8.15
N ARG A 317 -17.29 -13.28 8.32
CA ARG A 317 -18.10 -14.45 7.92
C ARG A 317 -19.44 -14.54 8.65
N GLU A 318 -19.49 -14.13 9.92
CA GLU A 318 -20.74 -14.03 10.67
C GLU A 318 -21.69 -13.01 10.02
N ILE A 319 -21.17 -11.84 9.63
CA ILE A 319 -21.92 -10.80 8.92
C ILE A 319 -22.44 -11.33 7.58
N THR A 320 -21.62 -12.00 6.78
CA THR A 320 -22.07 -12.54 5.48
C THR A 320 -23.15 -13.62 5.64
N ASN A 321 -23.05 -14.46 6.68
CA ASN A 321 -24.10 -15.43 7.02
C ASN A 321 -25.43 -14.78 7.43
N ILE A 322 -25.40 -13.60 8.08
CA ILE A 322 -26.61 -12.85 8.43
C ILE A 322 -27.22 -12.19 7.18
N LEU A 323 -26.39 -11.63 6.29
CA LEU A 323 -26.84 -11.03 5.03
C LEU A 323 -27.56 -12.04 4.11
N LEU A 324 -27.17 -13.31 4.18
CA LEU A 324 -27.76 -14.40 3.40
C LEU A 324 -29.18 -14.77 3.85
N LYS A 325 -29.51 -14.58 5.13
CA LYS A 325 -30.80 -14.96 5.71
C LYS A 325 -31.89 -13.92 5.42
#